data_AF-A0A1H6LB77-F1
#
_entry.id   AF-A0A1H6LB77-F1
#
_cell.length_a   1.000
_cell.length_b   1.000
_cell.length_c   1.000
_cell.angle_alpha   90.00
_cell.angle_beta   90.00
_cell.angle_gamma   90.00
#
_symmetry.space_group_name_H-M   'P 1'
#
loop_
_entity.id
_entity.type
_entity.pdbx_description
1 polymer ?
#
loop_
_entity_poly.entity_id
_entity_poly.type
_entity_poly.pdbx_seq_one_letter_code
_entity_poly.pdbx_strand_id
1 'polypeptide(L)'
;MLKAFKFKAECIQTDNGAEFTKHLGSYEKPTLISFEKELKQLGIKHKLIKPYTPRHNGKLERSHRKDNEYFYATHKFYSFDDFKKQLAVHNRKYNNFPMRPLNWNSPADYINSLLKFGKVF
;
A
#
# COMPACT_ATOMS: atom_id res chain seq x y z
N MET A 1 7.99 5.75 -3.34
CA MET A 1 6.76 4.97 -3.61
C MET A 1 6.09 5.42 -4.91
N LEU A 2 5.64 6.67 -5.04
CA LEU A 2 4.89 7.12 -6.24
C LEU A 2 5.62 6.94 -7.57
N LYS A 3 6.95 7.08 -7.60
CA LYS A 3 7.78 6.82 -8.79
C LYS A 3 7.69 5.39 -9.34
N ALA A 4 7.26 4.42 -8.52
CA ALA A 4 7.12 3.03 -8.94
C ALA A 4 5.80 2.77 -9.70
N PHE A 5 4.80 3.64 -9.52
CA PHE A 5 3.50 3.49 -10.17
C PHE A 5 3.43 4.38 -11.42
N LYS A 6 3.03 3.79 -12.56
CA LYS A 6 2.89 4.52 -13.84
C LYS A 6 1.54 5.22 -13.99
N PHE A 7 0.80 5.40 -12.91
CA PHE A 7 -0.51 6.05 -12.88
C PHE A 7 -0.56 7.07 -11.75
N LYS A 8 -1.42 8.07 -11.89
CA LYS A 8 -1.62 9.11 -10.88
C LYS A 8 -2.43 8.55 -9.71
N ALA A 9 -1.87 8.56 -8.51
CA ALA A 9 -2.61 8.26 -7.29
C ALA A 9 -3.47 9.49 -6.92
N GLU A 10 -4.79 9.36 -7.05
CA GLU A 10 -5.70 10.46 -6.69
C GLU A 10 -5.96 10.55 -5.18
N CYS A 11 -5.96 9.40 -4.51
CA CYS A 11 -6.30 9.28 -3.11
C CYS A 11 -5.47 8.20 -2.44
N ILE A 12 -5.05 8.44 -1.20
CA ILE A 12 -4.44 7.45 -0.32
C ILE A 12 -5.34 7.30 0.90
N GLN A 13 -5.67 6.06 1.23
CA GLN A 13 -6.44 5.73 2.42
C GLN A 13 -5.52 5.16 3.51
N THR A 14 -5.59 5.70 4.72
CA THR A 14 -4.83 5.19 5.89
C THR A 14 -5.73 5.04 7.10
N ASP A 15 -5.22 4.35 8.13
CA ASP A 15 -5.83 4.38 9.44
C ASP A 15 -5.56 5.71 10.18
N ASN A 16 -6.05 5.80 11.43
CA ASN A 16 -5.86 6.96 12.30
C ASN A 16 -4.58 6.85 13.14
N GLY A 17 -3.59 6.08 12.68
CA GLY A 17 -2.29 5.99 13.33
C GLY A 17 -1.60 7.36 13.41
N ALA A 18 -0.85 7.60 14.48
CA ALA A 18 -0.16 8.86 14.73
C ALA A 18 0.90 9.20 13.66
N GLU A 19 1.35 8.20 12.89
CA GLU A 19 2.25 8.34 11.75
C GLU A 19 1.59 9.04 10.55
N PHE A 20 0.27 8.86 10.39
CA PHE A 20 -0.49 9.37 9.25
C PHE A 20 -1.30 10.61 9.58
N THR A 21 -1.75 10.74 10.83
CA THR A 21 -2.54 11.91 11.24
C THR A 21 -2.47 12.19 12.72
N LYS A 22 -2.63 13.47 13.09
CA LYS A 22 -2.75 13.95 14.47
C LYS A 22 -4.19 14.20 14.88
N HIS A 23 -5.16 13.83 14.04
CA HIS A 23 -6.58 14.12 14.23
C HIS A 23 -7.20 13.51 15.50
N LEU A 24 -6.60 12.47 16.09
CA LEU A 24 -7.09 11.86 17.34
C LEU A 24 -6.59 12.57 18.62
N GLY A 25 -5.77 13.62 18.50
CA GLY A 25 -5.25 14.40 19.63
C GLY A 25 -5.99 15.72 19.84
N SER A 26 -6.16 16.11 21.10
CA SER A 26 -6.83 17.35 21.55
C SER A 26 -6.03 18.62 21.24
N TYR A 27 -5.82 18.93 19.95
CA TYR A 27 -5.17 20.17 19.54
C TYR A 27 -6.17 21.06 18.82
N GLU A 28 -6.37 22.27 19.35
CA GLU A 28 -7.26 23.31 18.80
C GLU A 28 -6.94 23.68 17.34
N LYS A 29 -5.72 23.35 16.86
CA LYS A 29 -5.28 23.48 15.48
C LYS A 29 -4.41 22.27 15.11
N PRO A 30 -4.91 21.29 14.34
CA PRO A 30 -4.07 20.18 13.90
C PRO A 30 -3.00 20.69 12.94
N THR A 31 -1.76 20.76 13.40
CA THR A 31 -0.61 21.01 12.53
C THR A 31 -0.43 19.80 11.63
N LEU A 32 -0.52 20.02 10.30
CA LEU A 32 -0.30 18.98 9.30
C LEU A 32 1.02 18.26 9.56
N ILE A 33 0.98 16.93 9.63
CA ILE A 33 2.20 16.11 9.73
C ILE A 33 2.93 16.17 8.38
N SER A 34 4.24 15.88 8.38
CA SER A 34 5.03 15.75 7.15
C SER A 34 4.34 14.90 6.07
N PHE A 35 3.64 13.83 6.46
CA PHE A 35 2.85 13.01 5.54
C PHE A 35 1.71 13.79 4.86
N GLU A 36 0.86 14.44 5.64
CA GLU A 36 -0.27 15.24 5.11
C GLU A 36 0.23 16.44 4.28
N LYS A 37 1.35 17.06 4.68
CA LYS A 37 2.00 18.15 3.91
C LYS A 37 2.46 17.67 2.54
N GLU A 38 3.15 16.54 2.48
CA GLU A 38 3.65 15.96 1.23
C GLU A 38 2.49 15.58 0.29
N LEU A 39 1.43 14.93 0.82
CA LEU A 39 0.25 14.60 0.01
C LEU A 39 -0.44 15.85 -0.54
N LYS A 40 -0.53 16.92 0.25
CA LYS A 40 -1.08 18.20 -0.19
C LYS A 40 -0.24 18.83 -1.30
N GLN A 41 1.09 18.80 -1.19
CA GLN A 41 1.99 19.29 -2.25
C GLN A 41 1.85 18.49 -3.54
N LEU A 42 1.65 17.17 -3.43
CA LEU A 42 1.48 16.28 -4.57
C LEU A 42 0.05 16.29 -5.14
N GLY A 43 -0.88 17.02 -4.51
CA GLY A 43 -2.29 17.08 -4.92
C GLY A 43 -3.04 15.75 -4.72
N ILE A 44 -2.59 14.91 -3.78
CA ILE A 44 -3.18 13.60 -3.47
C ILE A 44 -4.13 13.77 -2.28
N LYS A 45 -5.36 13.28 -2.42
CA LYS A 45 -6.34 13.32 -1.32
C LYS A 45 -5.97 12.30 -0.25
N HIS A 46 -5.88 12.74 1.00
CA HIS A 46 -5.72 11.84 2.13
C HIS A 46 -7.10 11.49 2.69
N LYS A 47 -7.43 10.20 2.75
CA LYS A 47 -8.69 9.69 3.27
C LYS A 47 -8.44 8.83 4.50
N LEU A 48 -8.86 9.31 5.65
CA LEU A 48 -8.82 8.52 6.87
C LEU A 48 -10.00 7.55 6.92
N ILE A 49 -9.77 6.33 7.42
CA ILE A 49 -10.87 5.44 7.77
C ILE A 49 -11.62 5.99 8.99
N LYS A 50 -12.90 5.67 9.10
CA LYS A 50 -13.68 6.04 10.29
C LYS A 50 -13.07 5.39 11.54
N PRO A 51 -12.94 6.11 12.67
CA PRO A 51 -12.51 5.50 13.92
C PRO A 51 -13.31 4.24 14.24
N TYR A 52 -12.64 3.22 14.77
CA TYR A 52 -13.25 1.93 15.15
C TYR A 52 -13.87 1.12 13.99
N THR A 53 -13.41 1.33 12.74
CA THR A 53 -13.85 0.54 11.57
C THR A 53 -12.71 -0.23 10.90
N PRO A 54 -12.10 -1.22 11.59
CA PRO A 54 -10.95 -1.97 11.08
C PRO A 54 -11.23 -2.69 9.75
N ARG A 55 -12.50 -3.01 9.49
CA ARG A 55 -12.95 -3.63 8.22
C ARG A 55 -12.53 -2.84 6.97
N HIS A 56 -12.41 -1.51 7.05
CA HIS A 56 -11.98 -0.69 5.92
C HIS A 56 -10.49 -0.84 5.58
N ASN A 57 -9.69 -1.37 6.51
CA ASN A 57 -8.27 -1.64 6.32
C ASN A 57 -7.98 -3.11 5.93
N GLY A 58 -9.02 -3.95 5.82
CA GLY A 58 -8.85 -5.40 5.67
C GLY A 58 -8.08 -5.86 4.42
N LYS A 59 -7.99 -5.03 3.36
CA LYS A 59 -7.13 -5.32 2.21
C LYS A 59 -5.64 -5.19 2.56
N LEU A 60 -5.26 -4.12 3.25
CA LEU A 60 -3.89 -3.90 3.72
C LEU A 60 -3.52 -4.96 4.75
N GLU A 61 -4.37 -5.20 5.74
CA GLU A 61 -4.16 -6.25 6.75
C GLU A 61 -4.00 -7.64 6.12
N ARG A 62 -4.80 -7.97 5.10
CA ARG A 62 -4.65 -9.23 4.35
C ARG A 62 -3.32 -9.29 3.61
N SER A 63 -2.86 -8.19 3.00
CA SER A 63 -1.56 -8.12 2.34
C SER A 63 -0.43 -8.36 3.34
N HIS A 64 -0.44 -7.65 4.47
CA HIS A 64 0.54 -7.82 5.54
C HIS A 64 0.57 -9.24 6.08
N ARG A 65 -0.60 -9.86 6.31
CA ARG A 65 -0.67 -11.25 6.73
C ARG A 65 -0.07 -12.19 5.69
N LYS A 66 -0.32 -11.96 4.40
CA LYS A 66 0.23 -12.76 3.30
C LYS A 66 1.75 -12.64 3.19
N ASP A 67 2.28 -11.43 3.34
CA ASP A 67 3.72 -11.21 3.39
C ASP A 67 4.35 -11.88 4.61
N ASN A 68 3.68 -11.86 5.76
CA ASN A 68 4.15 -12.59 6.93
C ASN A 68 4.18 -14.10 6.69
N GLU A 69 3.09 -14.67 6.18
CA GLU A 69 2.98 -16.12 5.90
C GLU A 69 4.00 -16.60 4.86
N TYR A 70 4.24 -15.84 3.79
CA TYR A 70 5.04 -16.30 2.65
C TYR A 70 6.48 -15.81 2.65
N PHE A 71 6.79 -14.71 3.34
CA PHE A 71 8.10 -14.09 3.31
C PHE A 71 8.74 -14.03 4.69
N TYR A 72 8.16 -13.27 5.62
CA TYR A 72 8.81 -13.01 6.91
C TYR A 72 8.93 -14.24 7.81
N ALA A 73 7.92 -15.11 7.85
CA ALA A 73 7.95 -16.31 8.70
C ALA A 73 8.80 -17.46 8.12
N THR A 74 9.05 -17.45 6.81
CA THR A 74 9.68 -18.58 6.10
C THR A 74 11.15 -18.32 5.74
N HIS A 75 11.55 -17.06 5.58
CA HIS A 75 12.90 -16.69 5.15
C HIS A 75 13.78 -16.30 6.34
N LYS A 76 15.09 -16.57 6.23
CA LYS A 76 16.12 -16.04 7.13
C LYS A 76 16.92 -14.98 6.38
N PHE A 77 17.25 -13.90 7.06
CA PHE A 77 18.00 -12.79 6.50
C PHE A 77 19.34 -12.67 7.23
N TYR A 78 20.43 -12.75 6.47
CA TYR A 78 21.78 -12.71 7.05
C TYR A 78 22.39 -11.31 7.03
N SER A 79 21.79 -10.39 6.26
CA SER A 79 22.12 -8.96 6.25
C SER A 79 20.96 -8.14 5.70
N PHE A 80 21.03 -6.81 5.84
CA PHE A 80 20.04 -5.92 5.24
C PHE A 80 20.08 -5.92 3.71
N ASP A 81 21.25 -6.13 3.10
CA ASP A 81 21.39 -6.24 1.65
C ASP A 81 20.75 -7.53 1.12
N ASP A 82 21.00 -8.64 1.82
CA ASP A 82 20.34 -9.93 1.57
C ASP A 82 18.81 -9.81 1.67
N PHE A 83 18.31 -9.16 2.74
CA PHE A 83 16.89 -8.85 2.89
C PHE A 83 16.33 -8.09 1.67
N LYS A 84 17.01 -7.03 1.20
CA LYS A 84 16.55 -6.26 0.03
C LYS A 84 16.47 -7.11 -1.23
N LYS A 85 17.47 -7.97 -1.47
CA LYS A 85 17.50 -8.87 -2.63
C LYS A 85 16.36 -9.88 -2.57
N GLN A 86 16.17 -10.51 -1.41
CA GLN A 86 15.07 -11.46 -1.21
C GLN A 86 13.70 -10.78 -1.34
N LEU A 87 13.54 -9.57 -0.78
CA LEU A 87 12.31 -8.79 -0.87
C LEU A 87 11.97 -8.42 -2.32
N ALA A 88 12.97 -8.05 -3.12
CA ALA A 88 12.77 -7.76 -4.55
C ALA A 88 12.26 -8.99 -5.31
N VAL A 89 12.81 -10.17 -5.02
CA VAL A 89 12.35 -11.45 -5.62
C VAL A 89 10.93 -11.79 -5.16
N HIS A 90 10.63 -11.65 -3.87
CA HIS A 90 9.28 -11.87 -3.32
C HIS A 90 8.25 -10.93 -3.98
N ASN A 91 8.53 -9.63 -4.02
CA ASN A 91 7.67 -8.65 -4.69
C ASN A 91 7.44 -8.97 -6.17
N ARG A 92 8.47 -9.40 -6.90
CA ARG A 92 8.32 -9.82 -8.30
C ARG A 92 7.44 -11.06 -8.41
N LYS A 93 7.61 -12.06 -7.54
CA LYS A 93 6.79 -13.27 -7.55
C LYS A 93 5.32 -12.95 -7.25
N TYR A 94 5.07 -12.19 -6.19
CA TYR A 94 3.70 -11.81 -5.79
C TYR A 94 2.99 -11.00 -6.89
N ASN A 95 3.66 -10.02 -7.49
CA ASN A 95 3.07 -9.19 -8.53
C ASN A 95 2.78 -9.94 -9.84
N ASN A 96 3.44 -11.07 -10.09
CA ASN A 96 3.22 -11.91 -11.26
C ASN A 96 2.41 -13.19 -10.94
N PHE A 97 1.91 -13.32 -9.71
CA PHE A 97 1.11 -14.48 -9.31
C PHE A 97 -0.37 -14.25 -9.67
N PRO A 98 -0.99 -15.12 -10.48
CA PRO A 98 -2.40 -15.01 -10.83
C PRO A 98 -3.28 -15.29 -9.60
N MET A 99 -4.28 -14.44 -9.36
CA MET A 99 -5.14 -14.59 -8.19
C MET A 99 -6.63 -14.52 -8.55
N ARG A 100 -7.42 -15.40 -7.93
CA ARG A 100 -8.87 -15.52 -8.14
C ARG A 100 -9.63 -14.17 -8.04
N PRO A 101 -9.34 -13.27 -7.07
CA PRO A 101 -10.04 -11.98 -6.99
C PRO A 101 -9.81 -11.04 -8.17
N LEU A 102 -8.79 -11.28 -9.00
CA LEU A 102 -8.46 -10.48 -10.19
C LEU A 102 -8.79 -11.24 -11.49
N ASN A 103 -9.84 -12.08 -11.47
CA ASN A 103 -10.22 -12.95 -12.59
C ASN A 103 -9.06 -13.85 -13.07
N TRP A 104 -8.28 -14.38 -12.12
CA TRP A 104 -7.08 -15.19 -12.39
C TRP A 104 -5.95 -14.46 -13.14
N ASN A 105 -5.99 -13.13 -13.20
CA ASN A 105 -4.87 -12.33 -13.67
C ASN A 105 -3.92 -12.00 -12.51
N SER A 106 -2.66 -11.71 -12.84
CA SER A 106 -1.72 -11.19 -11.84
C SER A 106 -1.94 -9.69 -11.60
N PRO A 107 -1.50 -9.14 -10.45
CA PRO A 107 -1.49 -7.70 -10.23
C PRO A 107 -0.78 -6.93 -11.35
N ALA A 108 0.33 -7.45 -11.87
CA ALA A 108 1.04 -6.85 -12.97
C ALA A 108 0.19 -6.78 -14.25
N ASP A 109 -0.55 -7.84 -14.59
CA ASP A 109 -1.45 -7.85 -15.74
C ASP A 109 -2.58 -6.84 -15.59
N TYR A 110 -3.13 -6.73 -14.38
CA TYR A 110 -4.20 -5.79 -14.05
C TYR A 110 -3.74 -4.33 -14.23
N ILE A 111 -2.54 -4.00 -13.71
CA ILE A 111 -1.93 -2.66 -13.90
C ILE A 111 -1.59 -2.41 -15.36
N ASN A 112 -1.01 -3.39 -16.06
CA ASN A 112 -0.70 -3.26 -17.48
C ASN A 112 -1.96 -3.03 -18.33
N SER A 113 -3.07 -3.69 -17.99
CA SER A 113 -4.35 -3.53 -18.66
C SER A 113 -4.94 -2.13 -18.41
N LEU A 114 -4.90 -1.65 -17.17
CA LEU A 114 -5.28 -0.29 -16.82
C LEU A 114 -4.46 0.75 -17.62
N LEU A 115 -3.14 0.55 -17.73
CA LEU A 115 -2.25 1.48 -18.44
C LEU A 115 -2.43 1.46 -19.96
N LYS A 116 -2.71 0.29 -20.55
CA LYS A 116 -2.86 0.13 -22.01
C LYS A 116 -4.25 0.49 -22.50
N PHE A 117 -5.29 0.13 -21.75
CA PHE A 117 -6.68 0.19 -22.20
C PHE A 117 -7.55 1.16 -21.39
N GLY A 118 -7.02 1.74 -20.30
CA GLY A 118 -7.77 2.66 -19.44
C GLY A 118 -8.92 2.01 -18.66
N LYS A 119 -9.06 0.69 -18.72
CA LYS A 119 -10.12 -0.09 -18.09
C LYS A 119 -9.54 -1.36 -17.48
N VAL A 120 -10.25 -1.87 -16.49
CA VAL A 120 -9.94 -3.16 -15.88
C VAL A 120 -11.18 -4.04 -15.88
N PHE A 121 -10.95 -5.34 -16.10
CA PHE A 121 -11.96 -6.35 -16.40
C PHE A 121 -12.94 -6.60 -15.26
#